data_AF-A0A3N5RXY5-F1
#
_entry.id   AF-A0A3N5RXY5-F1
#
_cell.length_a   1.000
_cell.length_b   1.000
_cell.length_c   1.000
_cell.angle_alpha   90.00
_cell.angle_beta   90.00
_cell.angle_gamma   90.00
#
_symmetry.space_group_name_H-M   'P 1'
#
loop_
_entity.id
_entity.type
_entity.pdbx_description
1 polymer ?
#
loop_
_entity_poly.entity_id
_entity_poly.type
_entity_poly.pdbx_seq_one_letter_code
_entity_poly.pdbx_strand_id
1 'polypeptide(L)' 'MNTTVGPSAYDAKNAFLIDYAAHNGGIIHTMRDELRRVNNRLYIGYGSLGIGGGSLNPSPFIVYGKPTAWVGMQ' A
#
# COMPACT_ATOMS: atom_id res chain seq x y z
N MET A 1 2.30 9.40 -5.55
CA MET A 1 2.80 8.38 -4.59
C MET A 1 4.04 7.77 -5.19
N ASN A 2 5.01 7.37 -4.36
CA ASN A 2 6.18 6.62 -4.79
C ASN A 2 5.91 5.13 -4.59
N THR A 3 6.29 4.30 -5.56
CA THR A 3 6.05 2.86 -5.49
C THR A 3 7.32 2.08 -5.75
N THR A 4 7.53 1.02 -5.00
CA THR A 4 8.67 0.10 -5.16
C THR A 4 8.24 -1.33 -4.91
N VAL A 5 9.03 -2.30 -5.40
CA VAL A 5 8.94 -3.69 -4.94
C VAL A 5 10.08 -3.92 -3.99
N GLY A 6 9.78 -4.39 -2.78
CA GLY A 6 10.77 -4.56 -1.72
C GLY A 6 10.26 -5.38 -0.54
N PRO A 7 11.08 -5.58 0.49
CA PRO A 7 10.72 -6.39 1.65
C PRO A 7 9.56 -5.74 2.43
N SER A 8 8.55 -6.55 2.73
CA SER A 8 7.42 -6.19 3.58
C SER A 8 7.87 -5.90 5.02
N ALA A 9 7.22 -4.92 5.65
CA ALA A 9 7.46 -4.58 7.05
C ALA A 9 6.95 -5.64 8.04
N TYR A 10 6.14 -6.61 7.58
CA TYR A 10 5.44 -7.56 8.45
C TYR A 10 6.04 -8.96 8.43
N ASP A 11 6.61 -9.39 7.29
CA ASP A 11 7.18 -10.74 7.16
C ASP A 11 8.44 -10.82 6.28
N ALA A 12 9.02 -9.67 5.92
CA ALA A 12 10.23 -9.55 5.10
C ALA A 12 10.15 -10.18 3.69
N LYS A 13 8.96 -10.62 3.24
CA LYS A 13 8.76 -11.10 1.87
C LYS A 13 8.52 -9.93 0.93
N ASN A 14 8.85 -10.10 -0.34
CA ASN A 14 8.60 -9.05 -1.33
C ASN A 14 7.11 -8.68 -1.41
N ALA A 15 6.85 -7.37 -1.35
CA ALA A 15 5.54 -6.76 -1.51
C ALA A 15 5.66 -5.53 -2.42
N PHE A 16 4.53 -5.10 -2.98
CA PHE A 16 4.42 -3.83 -3.69
C PHE A 16 4.15 -2.74 -2.65
N LEU A 17 5.12 -1.87 -2.43
CA LEU A 17 5.12 -0.84 -1.40
C LEU A 17 4.65 0.48 -1.99
N ILE A 18 3.77 1.17 -1.28
CA ILE A 18 3.23 2.48 -1.67
C ILE A 18 3.54 3.49 -0.56
N ASP A 19 4.31 4.52 -0.93
CA ASP A 19 4.66 5.64 -0.06
C ASP A 19 3.96 6.92 -0.53
N TYR A 20 3.14 7.49 0.35
CA TYR A 20 2.38 8.71 0.09
C TYR A 20 3.06 9.99 0.58
N ALA A 21 4.19 9.91 1.29
CA ALA A 21 4.80 11.04 1.99
C ALA A 21 5.12 12.24 1.11
N ALA A 22 5.57 12.01 -0.12
CA ALA A 22 5.91 13.09 -1.05
C ALA A 22 4.69 13.88 -1.55
N HIS A 23 3.47 13.38 -1.34
CA HIS A 23 2.24 13.96 -1.88
C HIS A 23 1.17 14.26 -0.83
N ASN A 24 1.36 13.79 0.39
CA ASN A 24 0.43 13.96 1.50
C ASN A 24 1.02 14.92 2.55
N GLY A 25 0.20 15.83 3.07
CA GLY A 25 0.55 16.69 4.21
C GLY A 25 -0.05 16.20 5.53
N GLY A 26 0.33 16.84 6.64
CA GLY A 26 -0.22 16.52 7.97
C GLY A 26 0.00 15.06 8.35
N ILE A 27 -0.88 14.48 9.16
CA ILE A 27 -0.69 13.12 9.71
C ILE A 27 -0.61 12.04 8.61
N ILE A 28 -1.33 12.22 7.51
CA ILE A 28 -1.42 11.27 6.39
C ILE A 28 -0.14 11.21 5.53
N HIS A 29 0.87 12.06 5.77
CA HIS A 29 2.20 11.90 5.18
C HIS A 29 2.90 10.60 5.63
N THR A 30 2.53 10.08 6.81
CA THR A 30 3.06 8.82 7.35
C THR A 30 2.38 7.58 6.79
N MET A 31 1.38 7.74 5.91
CA MET A 31 0.62 6.61 5.37
C MET A 31 1.53 5.73 4.52
N ARG A 32 1.50 4.42 4.77
CA ARG A 32 2.22 3.40 4.01
C ARG A 32 1.28 2.25 3.74
N ASP A 33 1.19 1.84 2.48
CA ASP A 33 0.50 0.62 2.12
C ASP A 33 1.48 -0.39 1.55
N GLU A 34 1.16 -1.66 1.72
CA GLU A 34 1.80 -2.74 0.99
C GLU A 34 0.75 -3.68 0.42
N LEU A 35 0.99 -4.17 -0.80
CA LEU A 35 0.12 -5.07 -1.52
C LEU A 35 0.84 -6.36 -1.88
N ARG A 36 0.13 -7.48 -1.77
CA ARG A 36 0.57 -8.78 -2.28
C ARG A 36 -0.49 -9.43 -3.14
N ARG A 37 -0.02 -9.95 -4.27
CA ARG A 37 -0.87 -10.65 -5.24
C ARG A 37 -1.25 -12.02 -4.69
N VAL A 38 -2.54 -12.30 -4.67
CA VAL A 38 -3.07 -13.65 -4.42
C VAL A 38 -3.26 -14.37 -5.76
N ASN A 39 -3.85 -13.69 -6.74
CA ASN A 39 -4.03 -14.20 -8.10
C ASN A 39 -4.18 -13.04 -9.11
N ASN A 40 -4.61 -13.32 -10.35
CA ASN A 40 -4.72 -12.32 -11.42
C ASN A 40 -5.82 -11.26 -11.20
N ARG A 41 -6.66 -11.43 -10.17
CA ARG A 41 -7.82 -10.57 -9.88
C ARG A 41 -7.91 -10.11 -8.43
N LEU A 42 -7.01 -10.58 -7.57
CA LEU A 42 -7.07 -10.32 -6.13
C LEU A 42 -5.68 -10.02 -5.58
N TYR A 43 -5.62 -8.91 -4.86
CA TYR A 43 -4.50 -8.52 -4.02
C TYR A 43 -5.02 -8.27 -2.60
N ILE A 44 -4.22 -8.64 -1.61
CA ILE A 44 -4.42 -8.29 -0.22
C ILE A 44 -3.47 -7.14 0.12
N GLY A 45 -3.94 -6.22 0.96
CA GLY A 45 -3.17 -5.06 1.37
C GLY A 45 -3.22 -4.80 2.87
N TYR A 46 -2.14 -4.21 3.37
CA TYR A 46 -2.07 -3.62 4.69
C TYR A 46 -1.74 -2.14 4.55
N GLY A 47 -2.64 -1.29 5.05
CA GLY A 47 -2.42 0.15 5.17
C GLY A 47 -2.05 0.49 6.60
N SER A 48 -1.08 1.37 6.78
CA SER A 48 -0.62 1.79 8.10
C SER A 48 -0.47 3.31 8.16
N LEU A 49 -0.80 3.87 9.32
CA LEU A 49 -0.68 5.29 9.59
C LEU A 49 0.15 5.46 10.86
N GLY A 50 1.12 6.38 10.84
CA GLY A 50 2.06 6.57 11.95
C GLY A 50 1.37 6.85 13.29
N ILE A 51 0.30 7.66 13.29
CA ILE A 51 -0.45 7.99 14.53
C ILE A 51 -1.18 6.79 15.15
N GLY A 52 -1.40 5.73 14.38
CA GLY A 52 -2.10 4.53 14.82
C GLY A 52 -1.17 3.42 15.34
N GLY A 53 0.13 3.66 15.46
CA GLY A 53 1.13 2.61 15.74
C GLY A 53 1.86 2.11 14.49
N GLY A 54 1.63 2.74 13.33
CA GLY A 54 2.34 2.42 12.08
C GLY A 54 2.18 0.96 11.70
N SER A 55 3.27 0.32 11.32
CA SER A 55 3.28 -1.10 10.92
C SER A 55 2.91 -2.07 12.04
N LEU A 56 2.87 -1.65 13.31
CA LEU A 56 2.39 -2.51 14.41
C LEU A 56 0.85 -2.61 14.45
N ASN A 57 0.13 -1.71 13.78
CA ASN A 57 -1.33 -1.69 13.74
C ASN A 57 -1.84 -1.47 12.29
N PRO A 58 -1.69 -2.49 11.42
CA PRO A 58 -2.16 -2.40 10.06
C PRO A 58 -3.69 -2.45 9.97
N SER A 59 -4.25 -1.66 9.07
CA SER A 59 -5.61 -1.79 8.58
C SER A 59 -5.62 -2.65 7.32
N PRO A 60 -6.20 -3.88 7.36
CA PRO A 60 -6.28 -4.74 6.19
C PRO A 60 -7.30 -4.23 5.16
N PHE A 61 -7.01 -4.42 3.89
CA PHE A 61 -7.93 -4.17 2.77
C PHE A 61 -7.68 -5.13 1.61
N ILE A 62 -8.55 -5.11 0.61
CA ILE A 62 -8.40 -5.88 -0.62
C ILE A 62 -8.48 -4.98 -1.84
N VAL A 63 -7.74 -5.36 -2.90
CA VAL A 63 -7.93 -4.83 -4.24
C VAL A 63 -8.39 -5.98 -5.13
N TYR A 64 -9.60 -5.85 -5.66
CA TYR A 64 -10.23 -6.90 -6.45
C TYR A 64 -10.75 -6.33 -7.78
N GLY A 65 -10.56 -7.11 -8.85
CA GLY A 65 -11.11 -6.80 -10.16
C GLY A 65 -10.18 -7.17 -11.31
N LYS A 66 -10.64 -6.91 -12.54
CA LYS A 66 -9.81 -7.02 -13.73
C LYS A 66 -8.83 -5.83 -13.76
N PRO A 67 -7.50 -6.05 -13.88
CA PRO A 67 -6.57 -4.96 -14.09
C PRO A 67 -6.97 -4.15 -15.32
N THR A 68 -7.03 -2.84 -15.17
CA THR A 68 -7.30 -1.88 -16.25
C THR A 68 -6.17 -0.88 -16.31
N ALA A 69 -5.91 -0.34 -17.50
CA ALA A 69 -4.93 0.72 -17.63
C ALA A 69 -5.40 1.95 -16.85
N TRP A 70 -4.50 2.56 -16.09
CA TRP A 70 -4.78 3.84 -15.42
C TRP A 70 -4.99 4.92 -16.48
N VAL A 71 -6.14 5.59 -16.46
CA VAL A 71 -6.49 6.64 -17.44
C VAL A 71 -6.15 8.06 -16.98
N GLY A 72 -5.63 8.23 -15.75
CA GLY A 72 -5.28 9.54 -15.21
C GLY A 72 -6.47 10.45 -14.94
N MET A 73 -6.19 11.65 -14.42
CA MET A 73 -7.05 12.80 -14.66
C MET A 73 -6.58 13.43 -15.98
N GLN A 74 -7.50 13.66 -16.92
CA GLN A 74 -7.26 14.60 -18.01
C GLN A 74 -7.18 16.02 -17.49
#